data_AF-A0A932YKY8-F1
#
_entry.id   AF-A0A932YKY8-F1
#
_cell.length_a   1.000
_cell.length_b   1.000
_cell.length_c   1.000
_cell.angle_alpha   90.00
_cell.angle_beta   90.00
_cell.angle_gamma   90.00
#
_symmetry.space_group_name_H-M   'P 1'
#
loop_
_entity.id
_entity.type
_entity.pdbx_description
1 polymer ?
#
loop_
_entity_poly.entity_id
_entity_poly.type
_entity_poly.pdbx_seq_one_letter_code
_entity_poly.pdbx_strand_id
1 'polypeptide(L)'
;MRYPELWLDAAHSKDAQGYGIGYIYGPAIIKENGIYHLFACTNESVDTTRGWDAIRYSKSTDGYNWSVPTVVLKAAPLPNNPTTDRSACDPSVVYFDNHDGTGPQYYLFYSGNGINVGTAMYVARQKTIAGPYLKYTKRGTWEVDPADPKIIIGPAHSLTEAIINNGAWYGAGEQTVLVKGNELVSWYADDTDSFPNQKIWNSYMATSSDGLNWSRVRTDIADHDPVIESVDVKYDPLSDNFVMFSTPYKEAPQAYLERRISRDGIHWPVGAAICPNGSCFPAYGNNVGVSGDNQGHLFPDKTLVGFGSPYLNNPELCGGTAGCILETLSGLTIEGYAGGGTLGLAAKTKPLYQFVLNNSTYRNYYFLTHVFLEGINASFTFAGQAFNVYTDPGNDLVAVYRCFNPVGDHFMSRDANCEGQSVEGLEGYLHASPTAGHAPVYRMYNTQASDHMITLDEARGTGAGYYSESILGYAPTF
;
A
#
# COMPACT_ATOMS: atom_id res chain seq x y z
N MET A 1 -17.29 -8.64 -16.37
CA MET A 1 -17.56 -9.22 -15.03
C MET A 1 -16.76 -8.37 -14.04
N ARG A 2 -17.38 -7.86 -12.97
CA ARG A 2 -16.82 -6.81 -12.10
C ARG A 2 -15.62 -7.35 -11.30
N TYR A 3 -14.47 -6.69 -11.42
CA TYR A 3 -13.33 -6.86 -10.52
C TYR A 3 -13.53 -6.03 -9.25
N PRO A 4 -12.93 -6.46 -8.12
CA PRO A 4 -13.34 -6.05 -6.78
C PRO A 4 -12.82 -4.69 -6.35
N GLU A 5 -13.45 -4.20 -5.28
CA GLU A 5 -13.00 -3.07 -4.49
C GLU A 5 -11.54 -3.23 -4.05
N LEU A 6 -10.71 -2.23 -4.32
CA LEU A 6 -9.43 -2.11 -3.65
C LEU A 6 -9.71 -1.62 -2.24
N TRP A 7 -8.94 -2.13 -1.30
CA TRP A 7 -8.90 -1.56 0.03
C TRP A 7 -7.43 -1.28 0.29
N LEU A 8 -7.07 0.00 0.31
CA LEU A 8 -5.79 0.42 0.87
C LEU A 8 -5.82 0.02 2.34
N ASP A 9 -4.82 -0.73 2.79
CA ASP A 9 -4.59 -0.98 4.21
C ASP A 9 -3.10 -1.29 4.41
N ALA A 10 -2.48 -0.49 5.26
CA ALA A 10 -1.04 -0.53 5.48
C ALA A 10 -0.71 -1.68 6.42
N ALA A 11 0.01 -2.67 5.91
CA ALA A 11 0.52 -3.75 6.75
C ALA A 11 1.67 -3.23 7.64
N HIS A 12 1.54 -3.34 8.97
CA HIS A 12 2.54 -3.00 10.00
C HIS A 12 2.86 -1.53 10.30
N SER A 13 2.10 -0.90 11.20
CA SER A 13 2.48 0.44 11.72
C SER A 13 2.44 0.62 13.23
N LYS A 14 1.49 0.00 13.95
CA LYS A 14 1.33 0.34 15.38
C LYS A 14 2.49 -0.11 16.28
N ASP A 15 3.27 -1.12 15.88
CA ASP A 15 4.17 -1.81 16.81
C ASP A 15 5.64 -1.94 16.36
N ALA A 16 6.06 -1.41 15.19
CA ALA A 16 7.43 -1.61 14.68
C ALA A 16 8.52 -1.14 15.66
N GLN A 17 8.36 0.06 16.26
CA GLN A 17 9.24 0.54 17.32
C GLN A 17 9.13 -0.28 18.61
N GLY A 18 7.94 -0.82 18.92
CA GLY A 18 7.73 -1.76 20.03
C GLY A 18 8.52 -3.06 19.89
N TYR A 19 8.93 -3.40 18.67
CA TYR A 19 9.81 -4.52 18.34
C TYR A 19 11.25 -4.11 18.02
N GLY A 20 11.61 -2.84 18.26
CA GLY A 20 12.94 -2.27 17.99
C GLY A 20 13.26 -2.05 16.51
N ILE A 21 12.29 -2.20 15.60
CA ILE A 21 12.48 -2.03 14.15
C ILE A 21 12.45 -0.54 13.82
N GLY A 22 13.49 -0.05 13.15
CA GLY A 22 13.66 1.36 12.76
C GLY A 22 12.92 1.73 11.48
N TYR A 23 12.81 0.82 10.52
CA TYR A 23 11.96 0.99 9.33
C TYR A 23 11.41 -0.34 8.81
N ILE A 24 10.30 -0.24 8.08
CA ILE A 24 9.68 -1.34 7.34
C ILE A 24 9.08 -0.80 6.04
N TYR A 25 9.43 -1.39 4.89
CA TYR A 25 8.94 -0.98 3.57
C TYR A 25 9.04 -2.13 2.55
N GLY A 26 8.66 -1.89 1.29
CA GLY A 26 8.74 -2.86 0.20
C GLY A 26 7.93 -4.13 0.49
N PRO A 27 6.60 -4.01 0.66
CA PRO A 27 5.78 -5.15 1.01
C PRO A 27 5.59 -6.08 -0.20
N ALA A 28 5.71 -7.38 0.01
CA ALA A 28 5.16 -8.42 -0.87
C ALA A 28 4.06 -9.17 -0.12
N ILE A 29 2.89 -9.27 -0.76
CA ILE A 29 1.68 -9.79 -0.11
C ILE A 29 1.14 -10.97 -0.92
N ILE A 30 1.02 -12.12 -0.25
CA ILE A 30 0.34 -13.31 -0.77
C ILE A 30 -0.93 -13.54 0.05
N LYS A 31 -2.04 -13.87 -0.61
CA LYS A 31 -3.23 -14.43 0.06
C LYS A 31 -3.34 -15.91 -0.27
N GLU A 32 -3.22 -16.76 0.74
CA GLU A 32 -3.37 -18.22 0.59
C GLU A 32 -4.24 -18.77 1.74
N ASN A 33 -5.21 -19.63 1.42
CA ASN A 33 -6.08 -20.27 2.42
C ASN A 33 -6.78 -19.28 3.37
N GLY A 34 -7.17 -18.10 2.85
CA GLY A 34 -7.83 -17.05 3.64
C GLY A 34 -6.89 -16.26 4.56
N ILE A 35 -5.58 -16.48 4.48
CA ILE A 35 -4.56 -15.79 5.27
C ILE A 35 -3.75 -14.88 4.34
N TYR A 36 -3.56 -13.63 4.74
CA TYR A 36 -2.58 -12.74 4.16
C TYR A 36 -1.19 -13.02 4.76
N HIS A 37 -0.20 -13.10 3.89
CA HIS A 37 1.21 -13.34 4.18
C HIS A 37 1.99 -12.15 3.67
N LEU A 38 2.55 -11.37 4.59
CA LEU A 38 3.35 -10.20 4.28
C LEU A 38 4.83 -10.54 4.43
N PHE A 39 5.61 -10.13 3.44
CA PHE A 39 7.05 -10.00 3.50
C PHE A 39 7.41 -8.54 3.36
N ALA A 40 8.34 -8.02 4.15
CA ALA A 40 8.77 -6.64 4.03
C ALA A 40 10.25 -6.49 4.41
N CYS A 41 10.90 -5.52 3.79
CA CYS A 41 12.25 -5.12 4.10
C CYS A 41 12.29 -4.31 5.40
N THR A 42 13.26 -4.58 6.25
CA THR A 42 13.45 -3.91 7.54
C THR A 42 14.94 -3.75 7.86
N ASN A 43 15.29 -2.77 8.68
CA ASN A 43 16.62 -2.76 9.28
C ASN A 43 16.80 -3.90 10.29
N GLU A 44 18.04 -4.35 10.47
CA GLU A 44 18.36 -5.29 11.53
C GLU A 44 18.37 -4.59 12.90
N SER A 45 17.27 -4.69 13.64
CA SER A 45 17.21 -4.22 15.03
C SER A 45 18.01 -5.06 16.03
N VAL A 46 18.52 -6.23 15.61
CA VAL A 46 19.01 -7.27 16.53
C VAL A 46 20.48 -7.64 16.33
N ASP A 47 21.11 -7.28 15.21
CA ASP A 47 22.52 -7.56 14.97
C ASP A 47 23.15 -6.53 14.01
N THR A 48 23.69 -5.44 14.54
CA THR A 48 24.34 -4.39 13.74
C THR A 48 25.64 -4.84 13.06
N THR A 49 26.01 -6.12 13.16
CA THR A 49 27.22 -6.69 12.57
C THR A 49 26.98 -7.48 11.28
N ARG A 50 25.72 -7.64 10.82
CA ARG A 50 25.37 -8.61 9.75
C ARG A 50 24.75 -8.05 8.46
N GLY A 51 24.52 -6.75 8.33
CA GLY A 51 24.05 -6.16 7.08
C GLY A 51 23.19 -4.91 7.28
N TRP A 52 22.77 -4.30 6.18
CA TRP A 52 21.89 -3.13 6.14
C TRP A 52 20.43 -3.55 6.37
N ASP A 53 19.97 -4.60 5.66
CA ASP A 53 18.57 -4.99 5.58
C ASP A 53 18.34 -6.49 5.78
N ALA A 54 17.17 -6.81 6.34
CA ALA A 54 16.61 -8.15 6.43
C ALA A 54 15.13 -8.15 6.04
N ILE A 55 14.65 -9.31 5.58
CA ILE A 55 13.26 -9.53 5.21
C ILE A 55 12.55 -10.21 6.37
N ARG A 56 11.45 -9.59 6.80
CA ARG A 56 10.56 -10.13 7.83
C ARG A 56 9.26 -10.62 7.23
N TYR A 57 8.66 -11.57 7.93
CA TYR A 57 7.40 -12.19 7.61
C TYR A 57 6.38 -11.95 8.73
N SER A 58 5.14 -11.68 8.33
CA SER A 58 3.97 -11.61 9.19
C SER A 58 2.75 -12.19 8.49
N LYS A 59 1.72 -12.51 9.27
CA LYS A 59 0.44 -12.99 8.74
C LYS A 59 -0.75 -12.31 9.39
N SER A 60 -1.85 -12.27 8.64
CA SER A 60 -3.12 -11.72 9.07
C SER A 60 -4.28 -12.49 8.44
N THR A 61 -5.40 -12.59 9.14
CA THR A 61 -6.65 -13.18 8.61
C THR A 61 -7.63 -12.13 8.09
N ASP A 62 -7.41 -10.85 8.40
CA ASP A 62 -8.30 -9.74 8.08
C ASP A 62 -7.62 -8.60 7.30
N GLY A 63 -6.30 -8.67 7.15
CA GLY A 63 -5.46 -7.63 6.54
C GLY A 63 -5.09 -6.49 7.48
N TYR A 64 -5.62 -6.49 8.71
CA TYR A 64 -5.50 -5.38 9.67
C TYR A 64 -4.72 -5.79 10.92
N ASN A 65 -5.06 -6.94 11.51
CA ASN A 65 -4.41 -7.51 12.68
C ASN A 65 -3.31 -8.46 12.22
N TRP A 66 -2.06 -8.05 12.41
CA TRP A 66 -0.89 -8.81 11.97
C TRP A 66 -0.16 -9.49 13.13
N SER A 67 0.42 -10.66 12.87
CA SER A 67 1.32 -11.32 13.82
C SER A 67 2.62 -10.52 14.03
N VAL A 68 3.33 -10.79 15.12
CA VAL A 68 4.67 -10.23 15.36
C VAL A 68 5.62 -10.58 14.19
N PRO A 69 6.34 -9.59 13.61
CA PRO A 69 7.28 -9.83 12.51
C PRO A 69 8.46 -10.72 12.88
N THR A 70 8.70 -11.78 12.10
CA THR A 70 9.85 -12.67 12.26
C THR A 70 10.82 -12.53 11.09
N VAL A 71 12.12 -12.50 11.34
CA VAL A 71 13.14 -12.50 10.27
C VAL A 71 13.12 -13.86 9.55
N VAL A 72 12.96 -13.84 8.24
CA VAL A 72 12.92 -15.04 7.38
C VAL A 72 14.06 -15.13 6.38
N LEU A 73 14.70 -13.99 6.11
CA LEU A 73 15.92 -13.88 5.32
C LEU A 73 16.72 -12.68 5.82
N LYS A 74 18.04 -12.83 5.92
CA LYS A 74 18.96 -11.74 6.33
C LYS A 74 20.24 -11.81 5.53
N ALA A 75 20.98 -10.72 5.50
CA ALA A 75 22.34 -10.71 4.97
C ALA A 75 23.28 -11.55 5.85
N ALA A 76 24.31 -12.15 5.24
CA ALA A 76 25.26 -13.02 5.92
C ALA A 76 26.71 -12.75 5.47
N PRO A 77 27.23 -11.53 5.67
CA PRO A 77 28.58 -11.20 5.25
C PRO A 77 29.62 -11.98 6.06
N LEU A 78 30.77 -12.24 5.44
CA LEU A 78 31.94 -12.76 6.14
C LEU A 78 32.41 -11.76 7.23
N PRO A 79 32.77 -12.22 8.44
CA PRO A 79 33.24 -11.35 9.52
C PRO A 79 34.44 -10.47 9.13
N ASN A 80 35.32 -10.96 8.27
CA ASN A 80 36.52 -10.25 7.82
C ASN A 80 36.33 -9.56 6.46
N ASN A 81 35.14 -9.68 5.85
CA ASN A 81 34.79 -9.02 4.61
C ASN A 81 33.29 -8.69 4.60
N PRO A 82 32.89 -7.56 5.22
CA PRO A 82 31.50 -7.16 5.37
C PRO A 82 30.80 -6.82 4.06
N THR A 83 31.48 -7.01 2.91
CA THR A 83 31.01 -6.63 1.57
C THR A 83 30.48 -7.81 0.75
N THR A 84 30.51 -9.01 1.33
CA THR A 84 30.20 -10.26 0.63
C THR A 84 28.70 -10.54 0.45
N ASP A 85 27.87 -10.04 1.37
CA ASP A 85 26.41 -10.06 1.34
C ASP A 85 25.91 -9.00 2.33
N ARG A 86 25.47 -7.82 1.86
CA ARG A 86 25.19 -6.67 2.75
C ARG A 86 23.71 -6.41 3.00
N SER A 87 22.82 -6.87 2.14
CA SER A 87 21.39 -6.56 2.28
C SER A 87 20.53 -7.70 1.76
N ALA A 88 19.36 -7.84 2.36
CA ALA A 88 18.25 -8.61 1.84
C ALA A 88 16.98 -7.77 1.97
N CYS A 89 16.49 -7.25 0.85
CA CYS A 89 15.42 -6.25 0.79
C CYS A 89 14.51 -6.47 -0.43
N ASP A 90 13.46 -5.67 -0.57
CA ASP A 90 12.53 -5.69 -1.71
C ASP A 90 12.05 -7.10 -2.11
N PRO A 91 11.38 -7.82 -1.19
CA PRO A 91 10.92 -9.18 -1.45
C PRO A 91 9.89 -9.23 -2.58
N SER A 92 9.92 -10.32 -3.34
CA SER A 92 8.81 -10.83 -4.14
C SER A 92 8.73 -12.34 -3.97
N VAL A 93 7.53 -12.88 -3.71
CA VAL A 93 7.34 -14.28 -3.35
C VAL A 93 6.35 -14.96 -4.29
N VAL A 94 6.69 -16.15 -4.76
CA VAL A 94 5.83 -17.01 -5.58
C VAL A 94 6.01 -18.48 -5.24
N TYR A 95 4.99 -19.29 -5.46
CA TYR A 95 5.00 -20.73 -5.37
C TYR A 95 5.17 -21.33 -6.76
N PHE A 96 6.30 -22.02 -6.98
CA PHE A 96 6.75 -22.43 -8.31
C PHE A 96 7.52 -23.76 -8.25
N ASP A 97 7.42 -24.56 -9.30
CA ASP A 97 8.27 -25.74 -9.50
C ASP A 97 9.38 -25.38 -10.51
N ASN A 98 10.62 -25.29 -10.04
CA ASN A 98 11.77 -25.03 -10.92
C ASN A 98 12.26 -26.27 -11.67
N HIS A 99 11.54 -27.39 -11.57
CA HIS A 99 11.83 -28.64 -12.27
C HIS A 99 13.20 -29.26 -11.95
N ASP A 100 13.78 -28.96 -10.78
CA ASP A 100 15.03 -29.56 -10.30
C ASP A 100 14.85 -30.91 -9.57
N GLY A 101 13.62 -31.44 -9.57
CA GLY A 101 13.26 -32.68 -8.91
C GLY A 101 12.92 -32.56 -7.42
N THR A 102 12.98 -31.36 -6.83
CA THR A 102 12.59 -31.13 -5.42
C THR A 102 11.11 -30.81 -5.21
N GLY A 103 10.38 -30.61 -6.31
CA GLY A 103 8.96 -30.25 -6.33
C GLY A 103 8.72 -28.76 -6.06
N PRO A 104 7.45 -28.31 -6.12
CA PRO A 104 7.11 -26.91 -5.99
C PRO A 104 7.41 -26.36 -4.59
N GLN A 105 7.96 -25.15 -4.55
CA GLN A 105 8.39 -24.44 -3.36
C GLN A 105 8.05 -22.96 -3.45
N TYR A 106 8.08 -22.29 -2.30
CA TYR A 106 8.09 -20.83 -2.26
C TYR A 106 9.47 -20.34 -2.63
N TYR A 107 9.54 -19.53 -3.68
CA TYR A 107 10.72 -18.78 -4.10
C TYR A 107 10.54 -17.34 -3.65
N LEU A 108 11.52 -16.84 -2.91
CA LEU A 108 11.63 -15.45 -2.49
C LEU A 108 12.77 -14.83 -3.30
N PHE A 109 12.39 -13.97 -4.24
CA PHE A 109 13.29 -13.10 -4.97
C PHE A 109 13.49 -11.83 -4.17
N TYR A 110 14.73 -11.36 -4.06
CA TYR A 110 15.04 -10.17 -3.27
C TYR A 110 16.17 -9.35 -3.88
N SER A 111 16.22 -8.07 -3.52
CA SER A 111 17.33 -7.18 -3.81
C SER A 111 18.40 -7.31 -2.73
N GLY A 112 19.64 -7.46 -3.16
CA GLY A 112 20.82 -7.49 -2.30
C GLY A 112 21.95 -6.66 -2.91
N ASN A 113 23.09 -6.54 -2.23
CA ASN A 113 24.22 -5.76 -2.70
C ASN A 113 25.46 -6.63 -2.94
N GLY A 114 25.97 -6.60 -4.18
CA GLY A 114 27.16 -7.33 -4.58
C GLY A 114 28.41 -6.46 -4.61
N ILE A 115 29.53 -7.00 -4.12
CA ILE A 115 30.84 -6.33 -4.15
C ILE A 115 31.26 -5.94 -5.58
N ASN A 116 31.58 -4.66 -5.78
CA ASN A 116 31.87 -4.08 -7.10
C ASN A 116 30.80 -4.39 -8.17
N VAL A 117 29.55 -4.55 -7.74
CA VAL A 117 28.39 -4.72 -8.63
C VAL A 117 27.35 -3.65 -8.36
N GLY A 118 27.02 -3.37 -7.09
CA GLY A 118 25.88 -2.54 -6.70
C GLY A 118 24.69 -3.39 -6.28
N THR A 119 23.49 -2.82 -6.27
CA THR A 119 22.28 -3.62 -6.06
C THR A 119 22.09 -4.60 -7.20
N ALA A 120 21.75 -5.84 -6.84
CA ALA A 120 21.51 -6.95 -7.75
C ALA A 120 20.43 -7.85 -7.18
N MET A 121 19.86 -8.71 -8.03
CA MET A 121 18.78 -9.61 -7.63
C MET A 121 19.32 -10.99 -7.29
N TYR A 122 18.72 -11.58 -6.25
CA TYR A 122 19.06 -12.88 -5.69
C TYR A 122 17.78 -13.69 -5.47
N VAL A 123 17.95 -14.97 -5.14
CA VAL A 123 16.84 -15.88 -4.87
C VAL A 123 17.11 -16.77 -3.67
N ALA A 124 16.05 -16.99 -2.90
CA ALA A 124 15.99 -17.94 -1.82
C ALA A 124 14.74 -18.82 -1.95
N ARG A 125 14.71 -20.00 -1.32
CA ARG A 125 13.54 -20.89 -1.37
C ARG A 125 13.22 -21.62 -0.07
N GLN A 126 11.97 -22.03 0.09
CA GLN A 126 11.49 -22.88 1.17
C GLN A 126 10.18 -23.62 0.80
N LYS A 127 9.94 -24.80 1.39
CA LYS A 127 8.68 -25.55 1.22
C LYS A 127 7.47 -24.89 1.88
N THR A 128 7.70 -24.16 2.96
CA THR A 128 6.67 -23.41 3.71
C THR A 128 6.86 -21.91 3.54
N ILE A 129 5.76 -21.19 3.31
CA ILE A 129 5.76 -19.74 3.10
C ILE A 129 6.44 -18.95 4.22
N ALA A 130 6.34 -19.40 5.48
CA ALA A 130 6.89 -18.72 6.64
C ALA A 130 8.44 -18.82 6.78
N GLY A 131 9.13 -19.48 5.86
CA GLY A 131 10.58 -19.63 5.95
C GLY A 131 11.03 -20.56 7.10
N PRO A 132 12.28 -20.42 7.59
CA PRO A 132 13.34 -19.54 7.04
C PRO A 132 13.76 -19.98 5.64
N TYR A 133 14.22 -19.05 4.81
CA TYR A 133 14.55 -19.31 3.41
C TYR A 133 16.03 -19.69 3.22
N LEU A 134 16.30 -20.60 2.28
CA LEU A 134 17.65 -20.99 1.86
C LEU A 134 18.08 -20.16 0.66
N LYS A 135 19.23 -19.49 0.70
CA LYS A 135 19.78 -18.72 -0.44
C LYS A 135 20.49 -19.64 -1.42
N TYR A 136 20.41 -19.32 -2.71
CA TYR A 136 21.20 -20.00 -3.74
C TYR A 136 22.63 -19.48 -3.78
N THR A 137 23.62 -20.36 -3.65
CA THR A 137 25.04 -19.99 -3.59
C THR A 137 25.71 -19.99 -4.96
N LYS A 138 26.87 -19.33 -5.07
CA LYS A 138 27.75 -19.41 -6.26
C LYS A 138 28.23 -20.84 -6.55
N ARG A 139 28.21 -21.71 -5.54
CA ARG A 139 28.57 -23.13 -5.62
C ARG A 139 27.44 -24.02 -6.13
N GLY A 140 26.24 -23.48 -6.35
CA GLY A 140 25.09 -24.24 -6.82
C GLY A 140 24.35 -25.00 -5.71
N THR A 141 24.47 -24.56 -4.46
CA THR A 141 23.81 -25.16 -3.29
C THR A 141 22.74 -24.21 -2.73
N TRP A 142 21.83 -24.76 -1.93
CA TRP A 142 20.82 -24.00 -1.19
C TRP A 142 21.17 -24.06 0.30
N GLU A 143 21.55 -22.93 0.89
CA GLU A 143 22.12 -22.87 2.23
C GLU A 143 21.44 -21.78 3.08
N VAL A 144 21.45 -21.95 4.41
CA VAL A 144 21.04 -20.90 5.36
C VAL A 144 22.20 -19.93 5.50
N ASP A 145 21.94 -18.63 5.35
CA ASP A 145 22.91 -17.56 5.58
C ASP A 145 24.30 -17.78 4.92
N PRO A 146 24.40 -18.17 3.63
CA PRO A 146 25.69 -18.30 2.97
C PRO A 146 26.29 -16.92 2.72
N ALA A 147 27.61 -16.81 2.85
CA ALA A 147 28.34 -15.58 2.53
C ALA A 147 28.65 -15.41 1.03
N ASP A 148 28.23 -16.37 0.20
CA ASP A 148 28.44 -16.37 -1.25
C ASP A 148 27.14 -16.50 -2.06
N PRO A 149 26.07 -15.72 -1.78
CA PRO A 149 24.85 -15.80 -2.56
C PRO A 149 25.12 -15.46 -4.03
N LYS A 150 24.45 -16.18 -4.93
CA LYS A 150 24.60 -16.00 -6.38
C LYS A 150 23.65 -14.92 -6.88
N ILE A 151 24.20 -13.93 -7.58
CA ILE A 151 23.43 -12.97 -8.38
C ILE A 151 22.75 -13.71 -9.53
N ILE A 152 21.43 -13.59 -9.63
CA ILE A 152 20.62 -14.15 -10.73
C ILE A 152 20.33 -13.12 -11.83
N ILE A 153 20.23 -11.85 -11.46
CA ILE A 153 20.16 -10.71 -12.39
C ILE A 153 21.03 -9.58 -11.81
N GLY A 154 21.96 -9.07 -12.59
CA GLY A 154 22.81 -7.95 -12.22
C GLY A 154 22.47 -6.66 -12.99
N PRO A 155 23.01 -5.52 -12.55
CA PRO A 155 22.90 -4.27 -13.28
C PRO A 155 23.55 -4.36 -14.65
N ALA A 156 23.07 -3.57 -15.60
CA ALA A 156 23.64 -3.43 -16.93
C ALA A 156 25.13 -3.03 -16.89
N HIS A 157 25.50 -2.18 -15.93
CA HIS A 157 26.87 -1.82 -15.65
C HIS A 157 27.19 -2.02 -14.16
N SER A 158 28.21 -2.84 -13.88
CA SER A 158 28.68 -3.04 -12.50
C SER A 158 29.31 -1.77 -11.93
N LEU A 159 28.98 -1.46 -10.68
CA LEU A 159 29.42 -0.26 -9.97
C LEU A 159 30.60 -0.56 -9.04
N THR A 160 31.58 0.33 -8.97
CA THR A 160 32.68 0.19 -7.99
C THR A 160 32.23 0.53 -6.57
N GLU A 161 32.91 0.02 -5.54
CA GLU A 161 32.60 0.35 -4.13
C GLU A 161 32.59 1.85 -3.85
N ALA A 162 33.46 2.64 -4.50
CA ALA A 162 33.48 4.09 -4.33
C ALA A 162 32.17 4.76 -4.81
N ILE A 163 31.54 4.18 -5.83
CA ILE A 163 30.26 4.65 -6.37
C ILE A 163 29.11 4.15 -5.51
N ILE A 164 29.14 2.89 -5.09
CA ILE A 164 28.12 2.32 -4.20
C ILE A 164 28.05 3.13 -2.89
N ASN A 165 29.20 3.41 -2.27
CA ASN A 165 29.27 4.11 -0.98
C ASN A 165 28.87 5.60 -1.05
N ASN A 166 28.83 6.21 -2.25
CA ASN A 166 28.38 7.58 -2.41
C ASN A 166 26.86 7.70 -2.67
N GLY A 167 26.16 6.57 -2.85
CA GLY A 167 24.71 6.50 -3.03
C GLY A 167 24.20 7.08 -4.35
N ALA A 168 25.07 7.42 -5.31
CA ALA A 168 24.65 8.09 -6.54
C ALA A 168 23.88 7.14 -7.49
N TRP A 169 24.13 5.83 -7.43
CA TRP A 169 23.52 4.82 -8.28
C TRP A 169 23.07 3.62 -7.44
N TYR A 170 21.95 3.05 -7.83
CA TYR A 170 21.33 1.92 -7.15
C TYR A 170 21.85 0.59 -7.71
N GLY A 171 21.73 0.35 -9.02
CA GLY A 171 21.94 -0.97 -9.64
C GLY A 171 20.62 -1.55 -10.15
N ALA A 172 20.50 -2.87 -10.12
CA ALA A 172 19.29 -3.60 -10.54
C ALA A 172 18.58 -4.27 -9.36
N GLY A 173 17.29 -3.97 -9.17
CA GLY A 173 16.53 -4.49 -8.04
C GLY A 173 15.06 -4.04 -8.02
N GLU A 174 14.48 -4.06 -6.82
CA GLU A 174 13.07 -3.75 -6.53
C GLU A 174 12.09 -4.55 -7.38
N GLN A 175 12.37 -5.85 -7.48
CA GLN A 175 11.65 -6.73 -8.38
C GLN A 175 10.27 -7.13 -7.88
N THR A 176 9.41 -7.40 -8.84
CA THR A 176 8.20 -8.21 -8.67
C THR A 176 8.32 -9.44 -9.57
N VAL A 177 7.77 -10.57 -9.14
CA VAL A 177 7.81 -11.86 -9.84
C VAL A 177 6.44 -12.51 -9.72
N LEU A 178 5.96 -13.06 -10.84
CA LEU A 178 4.75 -13.87 -10.92
C LEU A 178 5.02 -15.13 -11.75
N VAL A 179 4.14 -16.12 -11.64
CA VAL A 179 4.16 -17.32 -12.48
C VAL A 179 3.15 -17.14 -13.62
N LYS A 180 3.54 -17.28 -14.88
CA LYS A 180 2.60 -17.34 -16.02
C LYS A 180 2.82 -18.64 -16.78
N GLY A 181 1.87 -19.56 -16.69
CA GLY A 181 2.05 -20.92 -17.21
C GLY A 181 3.13 -21.67 -16.42
N ASN A 182 4.18 -22.14 -17.10
CA ASN A 182 5.31 -22.84 -16.49
C ASN A 182 6.57 -21.95 -16.40
N GLU A 183 6.42 -20.64 -16.55
CA GLU A 183 7.53 -19.69 -16.50
C GLU A 183 7.30 -18.65 -15.40
N LEU A 184 8.42 -18.15 -14.88
CA LEU A 184 8.47 -16.97 -14.05
C LEU A 184 8.62 -15.75 -14.94
N VAL A 185 7.88 -14.70 -14.63
CA VAL A 185 8.01 -13.38 -15.27
C VAL A 185 8.29 -12.36 -14.17
N SER A 186 9.30 -11.53 -14.36
CA SER A 186 9.73 -10.52 -13.41
C SER A 186 9.78 -9.14 -14.05
N TRP A 187 9.44 -8.12 -13.27
CA TRP A 187 9.74 -6.73 -13.59
C TRP A 187 10.64 -6.17 -12.51
N TYR A 188 11.65 -5.40 -12.92
CA TYR A 188 12.61 -4.80 -12.00
C TYR A 188 13.17 -3.50 -12.58
N ALA A 189 13.76 -2.67 -11.73
CA ALA A 189 14.36 -1.39 -12.11
C ALA A 189 15.88 -1.52 -12.24
N ASP A 190 16.49 -0.82 -13.19
CA ASP A 190 17.94 -0.69 -13.35
C ASP A 190 18.29 0.75 -13.76
N ASP A 191 19.09 1.42 -12.94
CA ASP A 191 19.51 2.79 -13.19
C ASP A 191 20.84 2.92 -13.95
N THR A 192 21.51 1.81 -14.27
CA THR A 192 22.91 1.80 -14.69
C THR A 192 23.15 1.76 -16.19
N ASP A 193 22.12 1.60 -17.04
CA ASP A 193 22.30 1.45 -18.50
C ASP A 193 23.04 2.61 -19.17
N SER A 194 22.84 3.82 -18.66
CA SER A 194 23.46 5.04 -19.20
C SER A 194 24.69 5.48 -18.39
N PHE A 195 25.19 4.61 -17.51
CA PHE A 195 26.38 4.86 -16.71
C PHE A 195 27.64 5.04 -17.59
N PRO A 196 28.55 5.98 -17.26
CA PRO A 196 28.49 6.95 -16.16
C PRO A 196 27.83 8.29 -16.55
N ASN A 197 27.21 8.37 -17.72
CA ASN A 197 26.82 9.63 -18.35
C ASN A 197 25.55 10.25 -17.73
N GLN A 198 24.53 9.43 -17.47
CA GLN A 198 23.25 9.89 -16.94
C GLN A 198 22.57 8.80 -16.12
N LYS A 199 22.05 9.17 -14.94
CA LYS A 199 21.20 8.30 -14.14
C LYS A 199 19.78 8.33 -14.69
N ILE A 200 19.30 7.19 -15.19
CA ILE A 200 17.94 7.02 -15.71
C ILE A 200 17.41 5.70 -15.20
N TRP A 201 16.30 5.74 -14.48
CA TRP A 201 15.59 4.54 -14.07
C TRP A 201 14.90 3.89 -15.26
N ASN A 202 15.37 2.72 -15.66
CA ASN A 202 14.73 1.91 -16.68
C ASN A 202 14.05 0.70 -16.04
N SER A 203 12.89 0.32 -16.54
CA SER A 203 12.23 -0.93 -16.16
C SER A 203 12.51 -2.02 -17.19
N TYR A 204 12.66 -3.24 -16.69
CA TYR A 204 12.97 -4.44 -17.44
C TYR A 204 11.98 -5.54 -17.12
N MET A 205 11.50 -6.22 -18.16
CA MET A 205 10.82 -7.50 -18.01
C MET A 205 11.85 -8.62 -18.21
N ALA A 206 11.85 -9.62 -17.35
CA ALA A 206 12.67 -10.80 -17.48
C ALA A 206 11.85 -12.08 -17.33
N THR A 207 12.24 -13.13 -18.04
CA THR A 207 11.60 -14.46 -17.95
C THR A 207 12.60 -15.55 -17.58
N SER A 208 12.12 -16.57 -16.88
CA SER A 208 12.90 -17.73 -16.48
C SER A 208 12.04 -18.97 -16.33
N SER A 209 12.57 -20.13 -16.74
CA SER A 209 11.94 -21.43 -16.50
C SER A 209 12.40 -22.11 -15.20
N ASP A 210 13.45 -21.60 -14.55
CA ASP A 210 14.10 -22.24 -13.39
C ASP A 210 14.30 -21.30 -12.19
N GLY A 211 14.03 -20.00 -12.37
CA GLY A 211 14.25 -18.95 -11.37
C GLY A 211 15.71 -18.58 -11.15
N LEU A 212 16.64 -19.19 -11.89
CA LEU A 212 18.09 -19.02 -11.73
C LEU A 212 18.74 -18.34 -12.94
N ASN A 213 18.22 -18.61 -14.14
CA ASN A 213 18.71 -18.10 -15.41
C ASN A 213 17.61 -17.27 -16.07
N TRP A 214 17.93 -16.01 -16.37
CA TRP A 214 16.93 -15.02 -16.79
C TRP A 214 17.31 -14.39 -18.13
N SER A 215 16.30 -14.23 -19.00
CA SER A 215 16.42 -13.43 -20.22
C SER A 215 15.62 -12.15 -20.05
N ARG A 216 16.21 -10.99 -20.39
CA ARG A 216 15.59 -9.68 -20.16
C ARG A 216 15.34 -8.87 -21.43
N VAL A 217 14.31 -8.04 -21.38
CA VAL A 217 13.98 -7.02 -22.37
C VAL A 217 13.59 -5.73 -21.65
N ARG A 218 14.04 -4.58 -22.16
CA ARG A 218 13.62 -3.28 -21.63
C ARG A 218 12.14 -3.06 -21.92
N THR A 219 11.38 -2.60 -20.94
CA THR A 219 9.97 -2.23 -21.14
C THR A 219 9.85 -0.82 -21.72
N ASP A 220 8.78 -0.58 -22.46
CA ASP A 220 8.39 0.74 -22.97
C ASP A 220 7.27 1.31 -22.11
N ILE A 221 7.48 2.47 -21.48
CA ILE A 221 6.49 3.12 -20.64
C ILE A 221 6.17 4.51 -21.21
N ALA A 222 4.93 4.68 -21.65
CA ALA A 222 4.55 5.73 -22.60
C ALA A 222 4.73 7.17 -22.09
N ASP A 223 4.49 7.42 -20.81
CA ASP A 223 4.60 8.76 -20.20
C ASP A 223 6.05 9.16 -19.91
N HIS A 224 7.03 8.25 -20.09
CA HIS A 224 8.44 8.47 -19.75
C HIS A 224 8.58 9.10 -18.35
N ASP A 225 7.73 8.69 -17.40
CA ASP A 225 7.79 9.18 -16.04
C ASP A 225 9.24 8.99 -15.54
N PRO A 226 9.91 10.07 -15.11
CA PRO A 226 11.34 10.04 -14.84
C PRO A 226 11.74 9.05 -13.74
N VAL A 227 10.79 8.51 -12.98
CA VAL A 227 11.06 7.62 -11.84
C VAL A 227 10.00 6.51 -11.74
N ILE A 228 10.06 5.50 -12.61
CA ILE A 228 9.31 4.24 -12.42
C ILE A 228 10.28 3.19 -11.87
N GLU A 229 10.39 3.21 -10.55
CA GLU A 229 11.09 2.23 -9.72
C GLU A 229 10.11 1.68 -8.67
N SER A 230 10.45 0.58 -8.01
CA SER A 230 9.65 -0.06 -6.94
C SER A 230 8.22 -0.43 -7.34
N VAL A 231 8.05 -1.01 -8.54
CA VAL A 231 6.73 -1.42 -9.04
C VAL A 231 6.31 -2.79 -8.50
N ASP A 232 5.00 -3.02 -8.36
CA ASP A 232 4.47 -4.36 -8.16
C ASP A 232 3.53 -4.73 -9.32
N VAL A 233 3.78 -5.87 -9.96
CA VAL A 233 3.03 -6.32 -11.13
C VAL A 233 2.30 -7.60 -10.76
N LYS A 234 1.01 -7.63 -11.05
CA LYS A 234 0.17 -8.82 -10.92
C LYS A 234 -0.36 -9.25 -12.28
N TYR A 235 -0.71 -10.53 -12.37
CA TYR A 235 -1.41 -11.06 -13.55
C TYR A 235 -2.90 -11.20 -13.27
N ASP A 236 -3.74 -10.69 -14.15
CA ASP A 236 -5.18 -10.88 -14.10
C ASP A 236 -5.60 -11.99 -15.06
N PRO A 237 -5.94 -13.20 -14.55
CA PRO A 237 -6.23 -14.33 -15.39
C PRO A 237 -7.57 -14.23 -16.14
N LEU A 238 -8.55 -13.41 -15.70
CA LEU A 238 -9.82 -13.31 -16.43
C LEU A 238 -9.76 -12.31 -17.59
N SER A 239 -8.82 -11.36 -17.55
CA SER A 239 -8.63 -10.38 -18.62
C SER A 239 -7.38 -10.64 -19.48
N ASP A 240 -6.54 -11.60 -19.07
CA ASP A 240 -5.22 -11.91 -19.67
C ASP A 240 -4.36 -10.65 -19.82
N ASN A 241 -4.27 -9.89 -18.73
CA ASN A 241 -3.44 -8.69 -18.67
C ASN A 241 -2.52 -8.74 -17.47
N PHE A 242 -1.36 -8.11 -17.62
CA PHE A 242 -0.54 -7.66 -16.52
C PHE A 242 -1.05 -6.31 -16.01
N VAL A 243 -1.04 -6.15 -14.70
CA VAL A 243 -1.44 -4.94 -14.00
C VAL A 243 -0.26 -4.49 -13.16
N MET A 244 0.36 -3.37 -13.56
CA MET A 244 1.45 -2.75 -12.82
C MET A 244 0.87 -1.71 -11.86
N PHE A 245 1.34 -1.73 -10.63
CA PHE A 245 1.09 -0.73 -9.60
C PHE A 245 2.39 0.00 -9.30
N SER A 246 2.32 1.32 -9.19
CA SER A 246 3.48 2.17 -8.93
C SER A 246 3.09 3.38 -8.09
N THR A 247 4.11 4.04 -7.54
CA THR A 247 3.96 5.25 -6.72
C THR A 247 4.76 6.40 -7.32
N PRO A 248 4.23 7.13 -8.33
CA PRO A 248 4.90 8.31 -8.84
C PRO A 248 5.17 9.33 -7.75
N TYR A 249 6.26 10.08 -7.91
CA TYR A 249 6.76 11.01 -6.89
C TYR A 249 6.95 10.34 -5.52
N LYS A 250 7.48 9.10 -5.49
CA LYS A 250 7.78 8.39 -4.25
C LYS A 250 8.57 9.28 -3.30
N GLU A 251 8.30 9.15 -1.99
CA GLU A 251 8.97 9.95 -0.95
C GLU A 251 8.83 11.48 -1.13
N ALA A 252 7.79 11.94 -1.84
CA ALA A 252 7.46 13.35 -1.96
C ALA A 252 6.02 13.64 -1.50
N PRO A 253 5.69 14.89 -1.12
CA PRO A 253 4.36 15.26 -0.67
C PRO A 253 3.23 14.90 -1.63
N GLN A 254 3.52 14.92 -2.93
CA GLN A 254 2.59 14.64 -4.02
C GLN A 254 2.57 13.17 -4.48
N ALA A 255 3.15 12.25 -3.70
CA ALA A 255 3.09 10.82 -3.99
C ALA A 255 1.64 10.36 -4.17
N TYR A 256 1.39 9.50 -5.16
CA TYR A 256 0.07 8.90 -5.37
C TYR A 256 0.19 7.47 -5.87
N LEU A 257 -0.87 6.69 -5.69
CA LEU A 257 -0.98 5.35 -6.24
C LEU A 257 -1.57 5.40 -7.65
N GLU A 258 -0.97 4.67 -8.58
CA GLU A 258 -1.47 4.50 -9.93
C GLU A 258 -1.39 3.05 -10.41
N ARG A 259 -2.06 2.78 -11.54
CA ARG A 259 -1.91 1.52 -12.28
C ARG A 259 -1.69 1.73 -13.77
N ARG A 260 -1.04 0.74 -14.37
CA ARG A 260 -0.98 0.53 -15.82
C ARG A 260 -1.44 -0.88 -16.16
N ILE A 261 -1.97 -1.06 -17.36
CA ILE A 261 -2.46 -2.36 -17.85
C ILE A 261 -1.76 -2.67 -19.16
N SER A 262 -1.16 -3.85 -19.25
CA SER A 262 -0.46 -4.32 -20.44
C SER A 262 -0.83 -5.76 -20.77
N ARG A 263 -0.94 -6.08 -22.07
CA ARG A 263 -1.17 -7.46 -22.53
C ARG A 263 0.11 -8.28 -22.64
N ASP A 264 1.21 -7.63 -22.99
CA ASP A 264 2.50 -8.28 -23.24
C ASP A 264 3.50 -8.07 -22.10
N GLY A 265 3.22 -7.14 -21.18
CA GLY A 265 4.10 -6.81 -20.06
C GLY A 265 5.32 -5.99 -20.47
N ILE A 266 5.43 -5.62 -21.74
CA ILE A 266 6.54 -4.86 -22.31
C ILE A 266 6.09 -3.43 -22.57
N HIS A 267 4.93 -3.25 -23.22
CA HIS A 267 4.40 -1.94 -23.56
C HIS A 267 3.36 -1.51 -22.52
N TRP A 268 3.66 -0.43 -21.82
CA TRP A 268 2.83 0.12 -20.75
C TRP A 268 2.29 1.49 -21.17
N PRO A 269 0.95 1.65 -21.23
CA PRO A 269 0.34 2.94 -21.52
C PRO A 269 0.54 3.91 -20.35
N VAL A 270 0.12 5.17 -20.54
CA VAL A 270 0.10 6.20 -19.50
C VAL A 270 -0.62 5.68 -18.25
N GLY A 271 -0.05 5.98 -17.08
CA GLY A 271 -0.60 5.62 -15.78
C GLY A 271 -2.01 6.18 -15.54
N ALA A 272 -2.88 5.35 -14.99
CA ALA A 272 -4.17 5.78 -14.46
C ALA A 272 -4.06 5.90 -12.94
N ALA A 273 -4.15 7.13 -12.43
CA ALA A 273 -4.21 7.38 -10.99
C ALA A 273 -5.36 6.58 -10.37
N ILE A 274 -5.02 5.74 -9.40
CA ILE A 274 -5.96 5.02 -8.55
C ILE A 274 -6.49 5.99 -7.48
N CYS A 275 -5.58 6.83 -6.96
CA CYS A 275 -5.84 7.85 -5.95
C CYS A 275 -5.42 9.25 -6.44
N PRO A 276 -6.15 9.88 -7.38
CA PRO A 276 -5.79 11.23 -7.82
C PRO A 276 -5.91 12.24 -6.66
N ASN A 277 -4.93 13.15 -6.55
CA ASN A 277 -4.82 14.21 -5.53
C ASN A 277 -4.51 13.77 -4.09
N GLY A 278 -3.94 12.58 -3.86
CA GLY A 278 -3.46 12.15 -2.53
C GLY A 278 -4.55 11.90 -1.48
N SER A 279 -5.83 11.87 -1.89
CA SER A 279 -6.97 11.74 -0.96
C SER A 279 -7.06 10.38 -0.25
N CYS A 280 -6.46 9.34 -0.83
CA CYS A 280 -6.43 7.98 -0.29
C CYS A 280 -5.04 7.33 -0.28
N PHE A 281 -4.02 8.04 -0.77
CA PHE A 281 -2.63 7.59 -0.71
C PHE A 281 -1.83 8.63 0.08
N PRO A 282 -1.06 8.24 1.10
CA PRO A 282 -0.44 9.22 1.97
C PRO A 282 0.69 9.95 1.24
N ALA A 283 0.88 11.20 1.63
CA ALA A 283 2.07 11.97 1.24
C ALA A 283 3.33 11.15 1.59
N TYR A 284 4.36 11.25 0.74
CA TYR A 284 5.61 10.52 0.88
C TYR A 284 5.51 9.00 0.78
N GLY A 285 4.35 8.47 0.36
CA GLY A 285 4.19 7.04 0.11
C GLY A 285 5.18 6.52 -0.95
N ASN A 286 5.66 5.29 -0.78
CA ASN A 286 6.68 4.66 -1.62
C ASN A 286 6.53 3.13 -1.64
N ASN A 287 7.27 2.45 -2.52
CA ASN A 287 7.42 1.00 -2.57
C ASN A 287 6.09 0.25 -2.39
N VAL A 288 5.20 0.34 -3.37
CA VAL A 288 3.89 -0.32 -3.31
C VAL A 288 4.01 -1.83 -3.40
N GLY A 289 3.15 -2.52 -2.66
CA GLY A 289 2.93 -3.96 -2.78
C GLY A 289 1.46 -4.30 -2.74
N VAL A 290 1.03 -5.17 -3.62
CA VAL A 290 -0.36 -5.57 -3.82
C VAL A 290 -0.51 -7.06 -3.53
N SER A 291 -1.62 -7.46 -2.90
CA SER A 291 -1.88 -8.87 -2.67
C SER A 291 -2.18 -9.61 -3.97
N GLY A 292 -1.44 -10.69 -4.22
CA GLY A 292 -1.80 -11.71 -5.19
C GLY A 292 -2.02 -13.06 -4.52
N ASP A 293 -2.47 -14.05 -5.28
CA ASP A 293 -2.38 -15.44 -4.82
C ASP A 293 -0.90 -15.88 -4.73
N ASN A 294 -0.67 -17.16 -4.43
CA ASN A 294 0.69 -17.67 -4.32
C ASN A 294 1.44 -17.72 -5.67
N GLN A 295 0.82 -17.40 -6.81
CA GLN A 295 1.45 -17.29 -8.13
C GLN A 295 1.62 -15.82 -8.59
N GLY A 296 1.22 -14.85 -7.79
CA GLY A 296 1.25 -13.43 -8.15
C GLY A 296 0.06 -13.01 -9.03
N HIS A 297 -1.05 -13.75 -8.99
CA HIS A 297 -2.26 -13.41 -9.75
C HIS A 297 -3.23 -12.59 -8.90
N LEU A 298 -3.93 -11.66 -9.53
CA LEU A 298 -5.08 -11.02 -8.92
C LEU A 298 -6.21 -12.03 -8.79
N PHE A 299 -6.95 -11.93 -7.70
CA PHE A 299 -8.10 -12.78 -7.41
C PHE A 299 -9.36 -11.91 -7.22
N PRO A 300 -10.57 -12.49 -7.38
CA PRO A 300 -11.82 -11.73 -7.35
C PRO A 300 -12.22 -11.18 -5.98
N ASP A 301 -11.56 -11.63 -4.90
CA ASP A 301 -11.78 -11.11 -3.55
C ASP A 301 -11.03 -9.78 -3.30
N LYS A 302 -11.20 -9.24 -2.10
CA LYS A 302 -10.50 -8.05 -1.59
C LYS A 302 -8.99 -8.07 -1.85
N THR A 303 -8.53 -7.13 -2.67
CA THR A 303 -7.11 -6.87 -2.92
C THR A 303 -6.58 -5.86 -1.89
N LEU A 304 -5.54 -6.27 -1.16
CA LEU A 304 -4.82 -5.47 -0.18
C LEU A 304 -3.68 -4.72 -0.87
N VAL A 305 -3.50 -3.44 -0.54
CA VAL A 305 -2.37 -2.62 -1.01
C VAL A 305 -1.59 -2.09 0.19
N GLY A 306 -0.32 -2.47 0.30
CA GLY A 306 0.66 -1.92 1.24
C GLY A 306 1.66 -0.99 0.53
N PHE A 307 2.32 -0.13 1.30
CA PHE A 307 3.30 0.87 0.81
C PHE A 307 4.17 1.37 1.99
N GLY A 308 5.39 1.83 1.77
CA GLY A 308 6.14 2.60 2.78
C GLY A 308 5.62 4.04 2.91
N SER A 309 5.67 4.66 4.10
CA SER A 309 5.24 6.05 4.37
C SER A 309 5.92 6.57 5.64
N PRO A 310 6.09 7.88 5.91
CA PRO A 310 6.62 8.38 7.18
C PRO A 310 5.66 8.23 8.35
N TYR A 311 6.22 8.09 9.55
CA TYR A 311 5.47 8.20 10.80
C TYR A 311 5.10 9.67 11.05
N LEU A 312 3.82 9.96 11.34
CA LEU A 312 3.37 11.23 11.90
C LEU A 312 3.93 12.51 11.24
N ASN A 313 3.50 12.91 10.05
CA ASN A 313 3.57 14.29 9.52
C ASN A 313 4.83 15.14 9.85
N ASN A 314 6.01 14.53 10.04
CA ASN A 314 7.21 15.23 10.46
C ASN A 314 8.27 15.10 9.35
N PRO A 315 8.32 16.08 8.41
CA PRO A 315 9.26 16.05 7.31
C PRO A 315 10.73 16.14 7.76
N GLU A 316 11.02 16.48 9.02
CA GLU A 316 12.39 16.53 9.55
C GLU A 316 12.99 15.15 9.89
N LEU A 317 12.19 14.07 9.94
CA LEU A 317 12.70 12.72 10.23
C LEU A 317 13.12 11.93 8.97
N CYS A 318 12.60 12.25 7.79
CA CYS A 318 12.99 11.60 6.53
C CYS A 318 14.09 12.42 5.81
N GLY A 319 15.20 12.66 6.52
CA GLY A 319 16.39 13.38 6.04
C GLY A 319 17.19 12.62 4.97
N GLY A 320 16.59 12.39 3.80
CA GLY A 320 17.30 12.06 2.57
C GLY A 320 17.89 10.64 2.44
N THR A 321 17.51 9.70 3.29
CA THR A 321 17.93 8.29 3.17
C THR A 321 16.89 7.37 3.80
N ALA A 322 16.46 6.37 3.01
CA ALA A 322 15.68 5.18 3.35
C ALA A 322 15.21 5.06 4.82
N GLY A 323 13.90 5.14 5.04
CA GLY A 323 13.33 4.75 6.32
C GLY A 323 12.15 5.61 6.72
N CYS A 324 10.95 5.20 6.35
CA CYS A 324 9.73 5.85 6.77
C CYS A 324 8.74 4.71 7.17
N ILE A 325 8.16 4.78 8.39
CA ILE A 325 7.26 3.80 9.01
C ILE A 325 5.83 3.93 8.46
N LEU A 326 5.34 2.87 7.79
CA LEU A 326 3.97 2.63 7.36
C LEU A 326 2.90 3.34 8.24
N GLU A 327 1.92 4.00 7.63
CA GLU A 327 0.67 4.41 8.30
C GLU A 327 -0.53 3.99 7.43
N THR A 328 -1.57 3.50 8.10
CA THR A 328 -2.84 3.00 7.54
C THR A 328 -3.68 4.14 6.97
N LEU A 329 -3.96 4.09 5.67
CA LEU A 329 -5.17 4.70 5.10
C LEU A 329 -6.07 3.59 4.58
N SER A 330 -7.31 3.59 5.06
CA SER A 330 -8.36 2.64 4.68
C SER A 330 -9.04 3.06 3.37
N GLY A 331 -9.10 2.13 2.41
CA GLY A 331 -10.17 2.02 1.41
C GLY A 331 -10.00 2.83 0.11
N LEU A 332 -9.94 2.13 -1.04
CA LEU A 332 -10.35 2.71 -2.31
C LEU A 332 -10.89 1.64 -3.26
N THR A 333 -12.20 1.57 -3.47
CA THR A 333 -12.77 0.75 -4.54
C THR A 333 -12.20 1.11 -5.91
N ILE A 334 -11.54 0.18 -6.62
CA ILE A 334 -11.31 0.33 -8.06
C ILE A 334 -12.50 -0.29 -8.79
N GLU A 335 -13.30 0.55 -9.43
CA GLU A 335 -14.12 0.09 -10.55
C GLU A 335 -13.35 0.22 -11.87
N GLY A 336 -13.43 -0.81 -12.72
CA GLY A 336 -13.33 -0.65 -14.17
C GLY A 336 -12.37 -1.62 -14.88
N TYR A 337 -12.88 -2.77 -15.31
CA TYR A 337 -13.07 -3.04 -16.74
C TYR A 337 -14.30 -3.95 -16.95
N ALA A 338 -15.34 -3.42 -17.57
CA ALA A 338 -16.38 -4.22 -18.22
C ALA A 338 -16.11 -4.19 -19.71
N GLY A 339 -15.76 -5.34 -20.29
CA GLY A 339 -16.00 -5.57 -21.69
C GLY A 339 -17.48 -5.39 -21.99
N GLY A 340 -17.77 -4.60 -23.03
CA GLY A 340 -19.03 -4.48 -23.76
C GLY A 340 -20.31 -4.85 -23.00
N GLY A 341 -20.90 -3.89 -22.31
CA GLY A 341 -22.24 -4.01 -21.75
C GLY A 341 -22.56 -2.78 -20.91
N THR A 342 -23.71 -2.16 -21.17
CA THR A 342 -24.21 -0.96 -20.50
C THR A 342 -24.08 -1.08 -18.97
N LEU A 343 -23.16 -0.30 -18.38
CA LEU A 343 -22.83 -0.33 -16.96
C LEU A 343 -23.85 0.45 -16.14
N GLY A 344 -24.50 -0.21 -15.18
CA GLY A 344 -25.07 0.46 -14.01
C GLY A 344 -23.94 0.85 -13.06
N LEU A 345 -23.83 2.15 -12.75
CA LEU A 345 -22.88 2.75 -11.81
C LEU A 345 -22.92 2.02 -10.46
N ALA A 346 -21.79 1.52 -9.93
CA ALA A 346 -21.70 1.39 -8.48
C ALA A 346 -21.36 2.76 -7.90
N ALA A 347 -22.08 3.17 -6.87
CA ALA A 347 -21.93 4.51 -6.31
C ALA A 347 -20.63 4.59 -5.49
N LYS A 348 -19.73 5.50 -5.88
CA LYS A 348 -18.49 5.81 -5.17
C LYS A 348 -18.80 6.37 -3.77
N THR A 349 -18.08 5.94 -2.73
CA THR A 349 -18.22 6.47 -1.37
C THR A 349 -16.93 7.08 -0.85
N LYS A 350 -17.02 8.05 0.07
CA LYS A 350 -15.90 8.64 0.82
C LYS A 350 -16.21 8.66 2.34
N PRO A 351 -15.20 8.62 3.21
CA PRO A 351 -15.41 8.68 4.66
C PRO A 351 -15.81 10.08 5.14
N LEU A 352 -16.66 10.12 6.15
CA LEU A 352 -16.83 11.27 7.04
C LEU A 352 -16.09 10.98 8.35
N TYR A 353 -15.14 11.84 8.69
CA TYR A 353 -14.32 11.72 9.89
C TYR A 353 -14.98 12.43 11.06
N GLN A 354 -14.96 11.80 12.24
CA GLN A 354 -15.41 12.42 13.48
C GLN A 354 -14.22 12.98 14.25
N PHE A 355 -14.37 14.22 14.66
CA PHE A 355 -13.42 14.96 15.49
C PHE A 355 -14.14 15.48 16.74
N VAL A 356 -13.41 15.57 17.84
CA VAL A 356 -13.92 16.05 19.13
C VAL A 356 -13.02 17.12 19.70
N LEU A 357 -13.61 18.24 20.13
CA LEU A 357 -12.92 19.26 20.89
C LEU A 357 -13.40 19.25 22.35
N ASN A 358 -12.43 19.11 23.26
CA ASN A 358 -12.65 19.09 24.70
C ASN A 358 -11.76 20.14 25.39
N ASN A 359 -12.35 21.27 25.78
CA ASN A 359 -11.66 22.32 26.53
C ASN A 359 -12.59 23.02 27.55
N SER A 360 -12.10 24.06 28.21
CA SER A 360 -12.87 24.81 29.22
C SER A 360 -14.11 25.52 28.68
N THR A 361 -14.17 25.72 27.37
CA THR A 361 -15.25 26.43 26.65
C THR A 361 -16.21 25.45 25.98
N TYR A 362 -15.70 24.34 25.44
CA TYR A 362 -16.44 23.35 24.68
C TYR A 362 -16.29 21.96 25.34
N ARG A 363 -17.40 21.36 25.77
CA ARG A 363 -17.41 20.00 26.32
C ARG A 363 -18.03 19.02 25.32
N ASN A 364 -17.20 18.14 24.76
CA ASN A 364 -17.56 17.11 23.77
C ASN A 364 -18.14 17.69 22.48
N TYR A 365 -17.53 18.75 21.96
CA TYR A 365 -17.99 19.36 20.71
C TYR A 365 -17.62 18.50 19.51
N TYR A 366 -18.63 18.03 18.77
CA TYR A 366 -18.44 17.10 17.66
C TYR A 366 -18.34 17.84 16.32
N PHE A 367 -17.30 17.51 15.56
CA PHE A 367 -17.10 18.04 14.23
C PHE A 367 -16.98 16.89 13.24
N LEU A 368 -17.77 16.93 12.17
CA LEU A 368 -17.70 15.96 11.09
C LEU A 368 -17.25 16.63 9.80
N THR A 369 -16.30 16.03 9.11
CA THR A 369 -15.78 16.54 7.84
C THR A 369 -15.32 15.39 6.95
N HIS A 370 -15.51 15.52 5.64
CA HIS A 370 -14.83 14.67 4.66
C HIS A 370 -13.36 15.06 4.41
N VAL A 371 -12.89 16.17 4.99
CA VAL A 371 -11.52 16.69 4.83
C VAL A 371 -10.75 16.47 6.13
N PHE A 372 -10.04 15.35 6.26
CA PHE A 372 -9.34 14.97 7.50
C PHE A 372 -8.45 16.07 8.09
N LEU A 373 -7.65 16.75 7.25
CA LEU A 373 -6.72 17.80 7.70
C LEU A 373 -7.42 19.03 8.31
N GLU A 374 -8.70 19.25 8.00
CA GLU A 374 -9.46 20.36 8.54
C GLU A 374 -9.60 20.26 10.06
N GLY A 375 -9.97 19.08 10.57
CA GLY A 375 -10.11 18.86 12.02
C GLY A 375 -8.78 18.99 12.76
N ILE A 376 -7.69 18.50 12.17
CA ILE A 376 -6.34 18.58 12.75
C ILE A 376 -5.86 20.04 12.80
N ASN A 377 -5.99 20.79 11.71
CA ASN A 377 -5.59 22.20 11.65
C ASN A 377 -6.41 23.07 12.62
N ALA A 378 -7.64 22.66 12.91
CA ALA A 378 -8.51 23.29 13.90
C ALA A 378 -8.25 22.83 15.36
N SER A 379 -7.19 22.05 15.62
CA SER A 379 -6.84 21.51 16.94
C SER A 379 -7.87 20.58 17.58
N PHE A 380 -8.69 19.90 16.78
CA PHE A 380 -9.58 18.85 17.27
C PHE A 380 -8.82 17.54 17.47
N THR A 381 -9.32 16.71 18.40
CA THR A 381 -8.85 15.33 18.56
C THR A 381 -9.63 14.41 17.63
N PHE A 382 -8.93 13.62 16.81
CA PHE A 382 -9.58 12.61 15.96
C PHE A 382 -10.25 11.53 16.80
N ALA A 383 -11.53 11.25 16.52
CA ALA A 383 -12.36 10.30 17.26
C ALA A 383 -12.75 9.05 16.44
N GLY A 384 -12.23 8.94 15.21
CA GLY A 384 -12.49 7.82 14.31
C GLY A 384 -13.26 8.22 13.05
N GLN A 385 -13.46 7.27 12.15
CA GLN A 385 -14.37 7.42 11.02
C GLN A 385 -15.81 7.22 11.50
N ALA A 386 -16.69 8.17 11.20
CA ALA A 386 -18.09 8.10 11.59
C ALA A 386 -18.85 7.10 10.71
N PHE A 387 -18.85 7.34 9.40
CA PHE A 387 -19.51 6.53 8.38
C PHE A 387 -19.07 6.97 6.98
N ASN A 388 -19.51 6.25 5.95
CA ASN A 388 -19.29 6.62 4.56
C ASN A 388 -20.49 7.37 3.97
N VAL A 389 -20.22 8.28 3.05
CA VAL A 389 -21.23 8.97 2.20
C VAL A 389 -20.91 8.72 0.74
N TYR A 390 -21.93 8.69 -0.12
CA TYR A 390 -21.71 8.64 -1.56
C TYR A 390 -21.13 9.96 -2.08
N THR A 391 -20.26 9.90 -3.09
CA THR A 391 -19.63 11.10 -3.68
C THR A 391 -20.44 11.67 -4.83
N ASP A 392 -21.19 10.81 -5.52
CA ASP A 392 -21.95 11.16 -6.72
C ASP A 392 -23.45 11.13 -6.41
N PRO A 393 -24.25 12.05 -6.98
CA PRO A 393 -25.70 11.97 -6.88
C PRO A 393 -26.22 10.73 -7.60
N GLY A 394 -27.35 10.21 -7.14
CA GLY A 394 -27.93 8.98 -7.69
C GLY A 394 -29.41 8.82 -7.39
N ASN A 395 -30.01 7.79 -7.97
CA ASN A 395 -31.40 7.43 -7.68
C ASN A 395 -31.53 7.06 -6.20
N ASP A 396 -32.55 7.61 -5.53
CA ASP A 396 -32.81 7.42 -4.09
C ASP A 396 -31.67 7.92 -3.17
N LEU A 397 -30.81 8.82 -3.65
CA LEU A 397 -29.82 9.50 -2.82
C LEU A 397 -30.25 10.94 -2.49
N VAL A 398 -29.94 11.38 -1.28
CA VAL A 398 -30.19 12.73 -0.76
C VAL A 398 -28.89 13.35 -0.34
N ALA A 399 -28.66 14.61 -0.74
CA ALA A 399 -27.48 15.36 -0.35
C ALA A 399 -27.52 15.68 1.15
N VAL A 400 -26.35 15.69 1.78
CA VAL A 400 -26.14 16.17 3.14
C VAL A 400 -25.05 17.23 3.14
N TYR A 401 -25.35 18.34 3.81
CA TYR A 401 -24.52 19.54 3.87
C TYR A 401 -24.06 19.77 5.30
N ARG A 402 -22.83 20.25 5.46
CA ARG A 402 -22.35 20.77 6.74
C ARG A 402 -22.75 22.23 6.86
N CYS A 403 -23.31 22.53 8.02
CA CYS A 403 -23.95 23.79 8.33
C CYS A 403 -23.37 24.33 9.62
N PHE A 404 -23.25 25.66 9.69
CA PHE A 404 -22.76 26.37 10.86
C PHE A 404 -23.79 27.39 11.31
N ASN A 405 -24.14 27.38 12.59
CA ASN A 405 -25.05 28.36 13.17
C ASN A 405 -24.27 29.50 13.89
N PRO A 406 -24.86 30.71 14.03
CA PRO A 406 -24.21 31.84 14.69
C PRO A 406 -23.89 31.64 16.19
N VAL A 407 -24.45 30.60 16.82
CA VAL A 407 -24.15 30.26 18.22
C VAL A 407 -22.91 29.38 18.37
N GLY A 408 -22.24 29.06 17.26
CA GLY A 408 -20.94 28.39 17.26
C GLY A 408 -21.01 26.87 17.09
N ASP A 409 -22.12 26.33 16.61
CA ASP A 409 -22.39 24.90 16.52
C ASP A 409 -22.50 24.42 15.05
N HIS A 410 -21.89 23.26 14.80
CA HIS A 410 -21.90 22.60 13.50
C HIS A 410 -22.94 21.49 13.49
N PHE A 411 -23.72 21.44 12.41
CA PHE A 411 -24.71 20.39 12.22
C PHE A 411 -24.75 19.95 10.76
N MET A 412 -25.47 18.88 10.47
CA MET A 412 -25.73 18.45 9.11
C MET A 412 -27.20 18.64 8.74
N SER A 413 -27.44 19.05 7.49
CA SER A 413 -28.79 19.23 6.95
C SER A 413 -28.93 18.60 5.58
N ARG A 414 -30.16 18.24 5.22
CA ARG A 414 -30.56 17.88 3.85
C ARG A 414 -30.91 19.10 3.01
N ASP A 415 -31.12 20.25 3.64
CA ASP A 415 -31.39 21.51 2.96
C ASP A 415 -30.08 22.12 2.46
N ALA A 416 -29.99 22.39 1.16
CA ALA A 416 -28.84 23.04 0.54
C ALA A 416 -28.62 24.47 1.06
N ASN A 417 -29.63 25.09 1.69
CA ASN A 417 -29.53 26.39 2.36
C ASN A 417 -29.32 26.27 3.87
N CYS A 418 -28.98 25.08 4.38
CA CYS A 418 -28.68 24.83 5.79
C CYS A 418 -29.78 25.34 6.75
N GLU A 419 -31.06 25.20 6.38
CA GLU A 419 -32.19 25.66 7.20
C GLU A 419 -32.13 27.17 7.51
N GLY A 420 -31.54 27.95 6.61
CA GLY A 420 -31.32 29.39 6.75
C GLY A 420 -30.07 29.78 7.55
N GLN A 421 -29.21 28.81 7.89
CA GLN A 421 -27.91 29.02 8.52
C GLN A 421 -26.78 29.07 7.47
N SER A 422 -25.52 29.21 7.93
CA SER A 422 -24.36 29.25 7.04
C SER A 422 -24.07 27.88 6.45
N VAL A 423 -23.89 27.81 5.14
CA VAL A 423 -23.48 26.60 4.41
C VAL A 423 -21.95 26.55 4.36
N GLU A 424 -21.37 25.47 4.87
CA GLU A 424 -19.91 25.27 4.79
C GLU A 424 -19.52 24.37 3.61
N GLY A 425 -20.36 23.40 3.26
CA GLY A 425 -20.10 22.57 2.09
C GLY A 425 -21.01 21.35 1.98
N LEU A 426 -20.97 20.73 0.80
CA LEU A 426 -21.57 19.42 0.56
C LEU A 426 -20.67 18.33 1.16
N GLU A 427 -21.20 17.58 2.12
CA GLU A 427 -20.49 16.44 2.70
C GLU A 427 -20.60 15.21 1.83
N GLY A 428 -21.75 14.97 1.20
CA GLY A 428 -21.94 13.85 0.27
C GLY A 428 -23.42 13.50 0.12
N TYR A 429 -23.71 12.24 -0.22
CA TYR A 429 -25.07 11.76 -0.37
C TYR A 429 -25.34 10.49 0.47
N LEU A 430 -26.57 10.36 0.96
CA LEU A 430 -27.06 9.20 1.73
C LEU A 430 -28.28 8.61 1.03
N HIS A 431 -28.61 7.33 1.26
CA HIS A 431 -29.89 6.80 0.81
C HIS A 431 -31.05 7.52 1.50
N ALA A 432 -32.08 7.88 0.75
CA ALA A 432 -33.27 8.55 1.28
C ALA A 432 -34.15 7.60 2.10
N SER A 433 -34.10 6.31 1.77
CA SER A 433 -34.96 5.26 2.33
C SER A 433 -34.13 4.11 2.93
N PRO A 434 -34.66 3.38 3.94
CA PRO A 434 -33.98 2.21 4.49
C PRO A 434 -33.62 1.21 3.39
N THR A 435 -32.35 0.88 3.30
CA THR A 435 -31.79 0.01 2.26
C THR A 435 -30.95 -1.07 2.94
N ALA A 436 -30.99 -2.29 2.41
CA ALA A 436 -30.19 -3.38 2.97
C ALA A 436 -28.69 -3.02 2.98
N GLY A 437 -27.98 -3.35 4.06
CA GLY A 437 -26.58 -2.97 4.24
C GLY A 437 -26.35 -1.48 4.54
N HIS A 438 -27.38 -0.77 4.99
CA HIS A 438 -27.26 0.64 5.41
C HIS A 438 -27.81 0.85 6.82
N ALA A 439 -27.21 1.79 7.55
CA ALA A 439 -27.63 2.22 8.87
C ALA A 439 -28.19 3.65 8.82
N PRO A 440 -29.22 3.98 9.61
CA PRO A 440 -29.72 5.34 9.72
C PRO A 440 -28.65 6.29 10.28
N VAL A 441 -28.53 7.46 9.67
CA VAL A 441 -27.71 8.57 10.14
C VAL A 441 -28.60 9.52 10.93
N TYR A 442 -28.39 9.58 12.23
CA TYR A 442 -29.16 10.42 13.14
C TYR A 442 -28.49 11.77 13.31
N ARG A 443 -29.28 12.84 13.19
CA ARG A 443 -28.96 14.15 13.74
C ARG A 443 -29.57 14.24 15.13
N MET A 444 -28.71 14.34 16.13
CA MET A 444 -29.08 14.41 17.53
C MET A 444 -28.82 15.81 18.06
N TYR A 445 -29.67 16.32 18.95
CA TYR A 445 -29.50 17.65 19.55
C TYR A 445 -29.55 17.61 21.08
N ASN A 446 -28.72 18.44 21.71
CA ASN A 446 -28.71 18.62 23.17
C ASN A 446 -29.10 20.06 23.53
N THR A 447 -30.27 20.25 24.14
CA THR A 447 -30.79 21.59 24.50
C THR A 447 -29.95 22.31 25.57
N GLN A 448 -29.23 21.58 26.43
CA GLN A 448 -28.42 22.18 27.49
C GLN A 448 -27.08 22.67 26.96
N ALA A 449 -26.49 21.94 26.01
CA ALA A 449 -25.23 22.27 25.38
C ALA A 449 -25.39 23.19 24.15
N SER A 450 -26.59 23.27 23.57
CA SER A 450 -26.83 23.86 22.25
C SER A 450 -25.92 23.27 21.17
N ASP A 451 -25.80 21.94 21.15
CA ASP A 451 -24.83 21.19 20.35
C ASP A 451 -25.51 20.08 19.54
N HIS A 452 -25.04 19.86 18.32
CA HIS A 452 -25.46 18.74 17.49
C HIS A 452 -24.42 17.61 17.46
N MET A 453 -24.91 16.38 17.45
CA MET A 453 -24.10 15.20 17.22
C MET A 453 -24.69 14.38 16.08
N ILE A 454 -23.84 13.96 15.14
CA ILE A 454 -24.23 13.04 14.08
C ILE A 454 -23.68 11.66 14.40
N THR A 455 -24.55 10.63 14.39
CA THR A 455 -24.20 9.27 14.81
C THR A 455 -25.00 8.22 14.05
N LEU A 456 -24.45 7.01 13.92
CA LEU A 456 -25.22 5.82 13.52
C LEU A 456 -25.87 5.11 14.72
N ASP A 457 -25.46 5.45 15.94
CA ASP A 457 -25.93 4.85 17.19
C ASP A 457 -26.78 5.87 17.98
N GLU A 458 -28.09 5.77 17.82
CA GLU A 458 -29.08 6.58 18.54
C GLU A 458 -29.06 6.31 20.06
N ALA A 459 -28.80 5.06 20.48
CA ALA A 459 -28.78 4.68 21.88
C ALA A 459 -27.60 5.34 22.63
N ARG A 460 -26.44 5.44 21.98
CA ARG A 460 -25.29 6.18 22.50
C ARG A 460 -25.60 7.66 22.68
N GLY A 461 -26.26 8.29 21.70
CA GLY A 461 -26.62 9.70 21.78
C GLY A 461 -27.63 10.00 22.88
N THR A 462 -28.66 9.18 23.00
CA THR A 462 -29.67 9.30 24.07
C THR A 462 -29.06 9.06 25.46
N GLY A 463 -28.16 8.09 25.60
CA GLY A 463 -27.40 7.88 26.83
C GLY A 463 -26.50 9.07 27.23
N ALA A 464 -26.08 9.89 26.26
CA ALA A 464 -25.28 11.10 26.46
C ALA A 464 -26.14 12.37 26.65
N GLY A 465 -27.46 12.25 26.74
CA GLY A 465 -28.37 13.38 26.98
C GLY A 465 -28.80 14.14 25.73
N TYR A 466 -28.56 13.60 24.53
CA TYR A 466 -29.11 14.13 23.28
C TYR A 466 -30.47 13.49 23.00
N TYR A 467 -31.32 14.18 22.24
CA TYR A 467 -32.51 13.56 21.64
C TYR A 467 -32.37 13.49 20.13
N SER A 468 -33.01 12.49 19.53
CA SER A 468 -33.06 12.30 18.08
C SER A 468 -33.94 13.36 17.46
N GLU A 469 -33.33 14.26 16.69
CA GLU A 469 -34.03 15.37 16.05
C GLU A 469 -34.53 14.95 14.66
N SER A 470 -33.68 14.29 13.88
CA SER A 470 -34.06 13.77 12.55
C SER A 470 -33.15 12.64 12.06
N ILE A 471 -33.63 11.88 11.06
CA ILE A 471 -32.81 10.97 10.26
C ILE A 471 -32.43 11.70 8.97
N LEU A 472 -31.13 11.86 8.74
CA LEU A 472 -30.59 12.56 7.56
C LEU A 472 -30.58 11.66 6.32
N GLY A 473 -30.56 10.36 6.51
CA GLY A 473 -30.56 9.34 5.46
C GLY A 473 -29.99 8.03 5.99
N TYR A 474 -29.62 7.14 5.09
CA TYR A 474 -29.04 5.83 5.42
C TYR A 474 -27.66 5.71 4.78
N ALA A 475 -26.63 5.52 5.61
CA ALA A 475 -25.24 5.37 5.20
C ALA A 475 -24.89 3.88 5.08
N PRO A 476 -24.04 3.48 4.12
CA PRO A 476 -23.60 2.10 3.99
C PRO A 476 -22.87 1.64 5.27
N THR A 477 -23.22 0.46 5.76
CA THR A 477 -22.54 -0.21 6.88
C THR A 477 -21.33 -0.98 6.34
N PHE A 478 -20.17 -0.82 6.97
CA PHE A 478 -18.93 -1.53 6.63
C PHE A 478 -19.06 -3.04 6.73
#